data_AF-A0A969U0P2-F1
#
_entry.id   AF-A0A969U0P2-F1
#
_cell.length_a   1.000
_cell.length_b   1.000
_cell.length_c   1.000
_cell.angle_alpha   90.00
_cell.angle_beta   90.00
_cell.angle_gamma   90.00
#
_symmetry.space_group_name_H-M   'P 1'
#
loop_
_entity.id
_entity.type
_entity.pdbx_description
1 polymer ?
#
loop_
_entity_poly.entity_id
_entity_poly.type
_entity_poly.pdbx_seq_one_letter_code
_entity_poly.pdbx_strand_id
1 'polypeptide(L)'
;MNASNSVTGAPYAFDVTADGSTAFVVETLGFATPGATTREQLPPGQQLTRIDLSNPRRPTVIDKVAIAPKPETVSVHPSGELLAISTQTPDREILLIPVQNRSLGQPIEFSLRQLGIVPDPARFQNGMYASYLTG
;
A
#
# COMPACT_ATOMS: atom_id res chain seq x y z
N MET A 1 -0.80 11.59 -29.64
CA MET A 1 0.07 11.18 -28.51
C MET A 1 -0.22 9.71 -28.28
N ASN A 2 0.69 8.81 -28.62
CA ASN A 2 0.50 7.38 -28.37
C ASN A 2 1.31 7.00 -27.14
N ALA A 3 0.62 6.69 -26.05
CA ALA A 3 1.22 6.04 -24.90
C ALA A 3 0.99 4.54 -25.07
N SER A 4 2.06 3.78 -25.29
CA SER A 4 2.08 2.34 -25.10
C SER A 4 2.74 2.07 -23.75
N ASN A 5 2.00 1.46 -22.83
CA ASN A 5 2.60 0.81 -21.68
C ASN A 5 2.22 -0.67 -21.71
N SER A 6 3.18 -1.53 -22.04
CA SER A 6 3.06 -2.93 -21.66
C SER A 6 3.30 -2.98 -20.15
N VAL A 7 2.20 -3.00 -19.39
CA VAL A 7 2.21 -3.16 -17.94
C VAL A 7 1.88 -4.61 -17.68
N THR A 8 2.87 -5.41 -17.26
CA THR A 8 2.63 -6.81 -16.86
C THR A 8 2.10 -6.93 -15.42
N GLY A 9 1.62 -5.82 -14.83
CA GLY A 9 0.89 -5.73 -13.56
C GLY A 9 0.71 -4.26 -13.16
N ALA A 10 -0.51 -3.83 -12.83
CA ALA A 10 -0.84 -2.42 -12.51
C ALA A 10 0.12 -1.82 -11.46
N PRO A 11 0.31 -0.49 -11.39
CA PRO A 11 1.09 0.11 -10.31
C PRO A 11 0.35 -0.08 -8.98
N TYR A 12 0.55 -1.22 -8.32
CA TYR A 12 -0.24 -1.59 -7.15
C TYR A 12 0.05 -0.71 -5.93
N ALA A 13 1.24 -0.10 -5.87
CA ALA A 13 1.70 0.70 -4.74
C ALA A 13 1.20 2.16 -4.75
N PHE A 14 0.28 2.51 -5.64
CA PHE A 14 -0.26 3.87 -5.77
C PHE A 14 -1.72 3.84 -6.22
N ASP A 15 -2.53 4.77 -5.69
CA ASP A 15 -3.91 4.97 -6.14
C ASP A 15 -4.35 6.43 -5.91
N VAL A 16 -5.42 6.86 -6.58
CA VAL A 16 -5.89 8.25 -6.64
C VAL A 16 -7.37 8.34 -6.26
N THR A 17 -7.76 9.42 -5.59
CA THR A 17 -9.18 9.72 -5.35
C THR A 17 -9.96 9.89 -6.65
N ALA A 18 -11.27 9.64 -6.60
CA ALA A 18 -12.14 9.71 -7.78
C ALA A 18 -12.16 11.11 -8.45
N ASP A 19 -11.96 12.17 -7.67
CA ASP A 19 -11.85 13.55 -8.16
C ASP A 19 -10.47 13.90 -8.74
N GLY A 20 -9.50 12.98 -8.68
CA GLY A 20 -8.14 13.16 -9.16
C GLY A 20 -7.28 14.11 -8.31
N SER A 21 -7.79 14.61 -7.18
CA SER A 21 -7.14 15.67 -6.42
C SER A 21 -6.08 15.17 -5.44
N THR A 22 -6.11 13.89 -5.08
CA THR A 22 -5.23 13.32 -4.05
C THR A 22 -4.72 11.95 -4.48
N ALA A 23 -3.42 11.74 -4.32
CA ALA A 23 -2.76 10.46 -4.51
C ALA A 23 -2.28 9.87 -3.19
N PHE A 24 -2.22 8.54 -3.15
CA PHE A 24 -1.65 7.77 -2.04
C PHE A 24 -0.58 6.83 -2.59
N VAL A 25 0.56 6.77 -1.92
CA VAL A 25 1.69 5.90 -2.28
C VAL A 25 2.10 5.09 -1.06
N VAL A 26 2.21 3.78 -1.20
CA VAL A 26 2.88 2.93 -0.20
C VAL A 26 4.35 2.73 -0.57
N GLU A 27 5.22 2.92 0.41
CA GLU A 27 6.65 2.68 0.31
C GLU A 27 6.89 1.17 0.38
N THR A 28 7.12 0.53 -0.77
CA THR A 28 7.37 -0.93 -0.84
C THR A 28 8.79 -1.29 -0.37
N LEU A 29 9.75 -0.37 -0.53
CA LEU A 29 11.12 -0.45 -0.02
C LEU A 29 11.52 0.90 0.58
N GLY A 30 12.22 0.86 1.71
CA GLY A 30 12.71 2.05 2.38
C GLY A 30 13.94 2.66 1.71
N PHE A 31 14.42 3.77 2.26
CA PHE A 31 15.56 4.50 1.74
C PHE A 31 16.85 3.68 1.77
N ALA A 32 17.71 3.91 0.78
CA ALA A 32 19.05 3.34 0.74
C ALA A 32 19.88 3.79 1.95
N THR A 33 20.37 2.83 2.72
CA THR A 33 21.38 3.09 3.75
C THR A 33 22.72 3.42 3.10
N PRO A 34 23.62 4.16 3.76
CA PRO A 34 24.97 4.42 3.24
C PRO A 34 25.66 3.12 2.81
N GLY A 35 26.14 3.07 1.56
CA GLY A 35 26.80 1.90 1.00
C GLY A 35 25.89 0.87 0.31
N ALA A 36 24.56 1.06 0.33
CA ALA A 36 23.66 0.23 -0.46
C ALA A 36 23.85 0.47 -1.96
N THR A 37 24.11 -0.59 -2.71
CA THR A 37 24.31 -0.62 -4.16
C THR A 37 23.30 -1.51 -4.88
N THR A 38 22.55 -2.35 -4.16
CA THR A 38 21.53 -3.24 -4.75
C THR A 38 20.16 -3.09 -4.06
N ARG A 39 19.10 -3.53 -4.74
CA ARG A 39 17.71 -3.45 -4.24
C ARG A 39 17.52 -4.30 -2.98
N GLU A 40 18.18 -5.44 -2.90
CA GLU A 40 18.07 -6.41 -1.80
C GLU A 40 18.66 -5.87 -0.50
N GLN A 41 19.50 -4.83 -0.59
CA GLN A 41 20.08 -4.14 0.55
C GLN A 41 19.17 -3.03 1.09
N LEU A 42 18.07 -2.71 0.41
CA LEU A 42 17.10 -1.74 0.90
C LEU A 42 16.26 -2.37 2.02
N PRO A 43 16.02 -1.65 3.12
CA PRO A 43 15.13 -2.14 4.16
C PRO A 43 13.69 -2.26 3.63
N PRO A 44 12.84 -3.08 4.27
CA PRO A 44 11.40 -3.06 4.01
C PRO A 44 10.86 -1.64 4.13
N GLY A 45 10.03 -1.23 3.18
CA GLY A 45 9.30 0.02 3.32
C GLY A 45 8.18 -0.11 4.35
N GLN A 46 7.76 1.01 4.92
CA GLN A 46 6.84 1.03 6.08
C GLN A 46 6.09 2.35 6.21
N GLN A 47 5.86 3.04 5.08
CA GLN A 47 5.25 4.37 5.05
C GLN A 47 4.15 4.46 4.00
N LEU A 48 3.02 5.03 4.37
CA LEU A 48 2.03 5.56 3.44
C LEU A 48 2.24 7.07 3.32
N THR A 49 2.25 7.58 2.08
CA THR A 49 2.39 9.00 1.77
C THR A 49 1.16 9.48 1.02
N ARG A 50 0.62 10.64 1.42
CA ARG A 50 -0.45 11.31 0.69
C ARG A 50 0.07 12.55 -0.03
N ILE A 51 -0.36 12.72 -1.27
CA ILE A 51 0.14 13.73 -2.19
C ILE A 51 -1.05 14.53 -2.71
N ASP A 52 -0.98 15.86 -2.59
CA ASP A 52 -1.88 16.79 -3.25
C ASP A 52 -1.57 16.84 -4.75
N LEU A 53 -2.57 16.56 -5.58
CA LEU A 53 -2.54 16.64 -7.03
C LEU A 53 -3.44 17.77 -7.59
N SER A 54 -4.03 18.61 -6.73
CA SER A 54 -4.90 19.72 -7.14
C SER A 54 -4.25 20.65 -8.17
N ASN A 55 -2.92 20.80 -8.11
CA ASN A 55 -2.11 21.33 -9.19
C ASN A 55 -1.23 20.21 -9.78
N PRO A 56 -1.62 19.60 -10.91
CA PRO A 56 -0.87 18.48 -11.49
C PRO A 56 0.52 18.88 -12.00
N ARG A 57 0.80 20.18 -12.17
CA ARG A 57 2.14 20.67 -12.52
C ARG A 57 3.05 20.85 -11.32
N ARG A 58 2.50 20.84 -10.10
CA ARG A 58 3.24 21.02 -8.85
C ARG A 58 2.66 20.15 -7.72
N PRO A 59 2.77 18.81 -7.82
CA PRO A 59 2.35 17.93 -6.73
C PRO A 59 3.08 18.24 -5.42
N THR A 60 2.39 18.11 -4.29
CA THR A 60 3.01 18.35 -2.97
C THR A 60 2.68 17.22 -2.00
N VAL A 61 3.65 16.80 -1.18
CA VAL A 61 3.40 15.83 -0.11
C VAL A 61 2.64 16.55 1.01
N ILE A 62 1.48 16.03 1.40
CA ILE A 62 0.66 16.60 2.47
C ILE A 62 1.09 16.03 3.82
N ASP A 63 1.01 14.71 3.96
CA ASP A 63 1.34 13.99 5.18
C ASP A 63 1.76 12.54 4.88
N LYS A 64 2.25 11.90 5.94
CA LYS A 64 2.76 10.53 5.94
C LYS A 64 2.31 9.84 7.22
N VAL A 65 2.06 8.55 7.15
CA VAL A 65 1.81 7.70 8.32
C VAL A 65 2.65 6.44 8.23
N ALA A 66 3.17 5.99 9.37
CA ALA A 66 3.83 4.70 9.48
C ALA A 66 2.79 3.59 9.36
N ILE A 67 3.12 2.54 8.63
CA ILE A 67 2.28 1.35 8.44
C ILE A 67 3.10 0.09 8.69
N ALA A 68 2.45 -1.08 8.64
CA ALA A 68 3.16 -2.34 8.73
C ALA A 68 4.22 -2.47 7.62
N PRO A 69 5.38 -3.10 7.91
CA PRO A 69 6.43 -3.28 6.91
C PRO A 69 5.98 -4.08 5.68
N LYS A 70 6.75 -3.97 4.59
CA LYS A 70 6.48 -4.69 3.33
C LYS A 70 5.05 -4.48 2.81
N PRO A 71 4.55 -3.24 2.72
CA PRO A 71 3.31 -3.00 2.02
C PRO A 71 3.50 -3.31 0.53
N GLU A 72 2.45 -3.80 -0.10
CA GLU A 72 2.47 -4.18 -1.51
C GLU A 72 1.55 -3.29 -2.33
N THR A 73 0.34 -3.09 -1.83
CA THR A 73 -0.72 -2.43 -2.58
C THR A 73 -1.48 -1.41 -1.76
N VAL A 74 -2.08 -0.42 -2.42
CA VAL A 74 -3.05 0.51 -1.82
C VAL A 74 -4.26 0.65 -2.75
N SER A 75 -5.45 0.74 -2.17
CA SER A 75 -6.68 1.06 -2.88
C SER A 75 -7.47 2.10 -2.11
N VAL A 76 -7.96 3.11 -2.83
CA VAL A 76 -8.78 4.20 -2.32
C VAL A 76 -10.25 3.81 -2.47
N HIS A 77 -11.00 3.83 -1.36
CA HIS A 77 -12.45 3.69 -1.43
C HIS A 77 -13.05 4.84 -2.27
N PRO A 78 -14.12 4.64 -3.05
CA PRO A 78 -14.68 5.69 -3.92
C PRO A 78 -15.06 7.00 -3.21
N SER A 79 -15.34 6.96 -1.90
CA SER A 79 -15.57 8.19 -1.12
C SER A 79 -14.31 9.00 -0.83
N GLY A 80 -13.12 8.42 -0.96
CA GLY A 80 -11.84 9.01 -0.57
C GLY A 80 -11.56 9.01 0.94
N GLU A 81 -12.48 8.48 1.76
CA GLU A 81 -12.41 8.53 3.22
C GLU A 81 -11.79 7.28 3.86
N LEU A 82 -11.44 6.29 3.05
CA LEU A 82 -10.87 5.02 3.51
C LEU A 82 -9.89 4.49 2.48
N LEU A 83 -8.78 3.95 2.96
CA LEU A 83 -7.81 3.22 2.16
C LEU A 83 -7.73 1.77 2.65
N ALA A 84 -7.53 0.84 1.72
CA ALA A 84 -7.14 -0.53 2.03
C ALA A 84 -5.71 -0.76 1.54
N ILE A 85 -4.86 -1.38 2.38
CA ILE A 85 -3.47 -1.70 2.07
C ILE A 85 -3.24 -3.18 2.36
N SER A 86 -2.58 -3.88 1.44
CA SER A 86 -2.08 -5.24 1.69
C SER A 86 -0.60 -5.22 2.05
N THR A 87 -0.17 -6.12 2.94
CA THR A 87 1.24 -6.28 3.30
C THR A 87 1.65 -7.74 3.40
N GLN A 88 2.95 -7.99 3.27
CA GLN A 88 3.55 -9.29 3.58
C GLN A 88 3.96 -9.42 5.06
N THR A 89 3.46 -8.54 5.95
CA THR A 89 3.75 -8.65 7.38
C THR A 89 2.80 -9.66 8.02
N PRO A 90 3.31 -10.76 8.62
CA PRO A 90 2.48 -11.73 9.32
C PRO A 90 1.64 -11.06 10.41
N ASP A 91 0.39 -11.51 10.53
CA ASP A 91 -0.61 -10.98 11.47
C ASP A 91 -1.05 -9.53 11.22
N ARG A 92 -0.58 -8.90 10.13
CA ARG A 92 -0.89 -7.52 9.73
C ARG A 92 -1.05 -7.43 8.20
N GLU A 93 -1.66 -8.46 7.61
CA GLU A 93 -1.73 -8.61 6.15
C GLU A 93 -2.67 -7.59 5.48
N ILE A 94 -3.67 -7.07 6.21
CA ILE A 94 -4.62 -6.07 5.72
C ILE A 94 -4.64 -4.87 6.67
N LEU A 95 -4.48 -3.66 6.13
CA LEU A 95 -4.62 -2.42 6.88
C LEU A 95 -5.72 -1.57 6.28
N LEU A 96 -6.53 -0.98 7.15
CA LEU A 96 -7.49 0.05 6.81
C LEU A 96 -7.01 1.38 7.37
N ILE A 97 -6.87 2.39 6.49
CA ILE A 97 -6.45 3.73 6.89
C ILE A 97 -7.63 4.68 6.68
N PRO A 98 -8.28 5.17 7.75
CA PRO A 98 -9.31 6.18 7.60
C PRO A 98 -8.66 7.52 7.18
N VAL A 99 -9.37 8.28 6.35
CA VAL A 99 -9.00 9.64 5.97
C VAL A 99 -10.06 10.58 6.53
N GLN A 100 -9.70 11.33 7.58
CA GLN A 100 -10.64 12.19 8.31
C GLN A 100 -10.15 13.62 8.27
N ASN A 101 -11.05 14.57 8.01
CA ASN A 101 -10.72 16.00 7.92
C ASN A 101 -9.52 16.28 6.99
N ARG A 102 -9.40 15.51 5.90
CA ARG A 102 -8.24 15.53 5.02
C ARG A 102 -6.93 15.30 5.78
N SER A 103 -6.86 14.30 6.64
CA SER A 103 -5.63 13.77 7.23
C SER A 103 -5.67 12.25 7.28
N LEU A 104 -4.50 11.62 7.15
CA LEU A 104 -4.35 10.19 7.38
C LEU A 104 -4.58 9.88 8.86
N GLY A 105 -5.52 8.97 9.14
CA GLY A 105 -5.76 8.46 10.48
C GLY A 105 -4.83 7.32 10.87
N GLN A 106 -5.02 6.78 12.08
CA GLN A 106 -4.24 5.65 12.55
C GLN A 106 -4.59 4.37 11.77
N PRO A 107 -3.60 3.55 11.38
CA PRO A 107 -3.86 2.27 10.74
C PRO A 107 -4.65 1.33 11.66
N ILE A 108 -5.68 0.71 11.10
CA ILE A 108 -6.40 -0.39 11.71
C ILE A 108 -5.91 -1.67 11.03
N GLU A 109 -5.41 -2.62 11.79
CA GLU A 109 -4.67 -3.76 11.27
C GLU A 109 -5.45 -5.05 11.51
N PHE A 110 -5.53 -5.86 10.46
CA PHE A 110 -6.22 -7.13 10.48
C PHE A 110 -5.26 -8.23 10.02
N SER A 111 -5.32 -9.35 10.73
CA SER A 111 -4.76 -10.58 10.21
C SER A 111 -5.77 -11.35 9.36
N LEU A 112 -5.28 -12.09 8.37
CA LEU A 112 -6.14 -13.02 7.62
C LEU A 112 -6.84 -14.01 8.57
N ARG A 113 -6.14 -14.47 9.62
CA ARG A 113 -6.69 -15.40 10.62
C ARG A 113 -7.87 -14.81 11.40
N GLN A 114 -7.81 -13.53 11.76
CA GLN A 114 -8.93 -12.84 12.42
C GLN A 114 -10.18 -12.79 11.53
N LEU A 115 -9.99 -12.83 10.21
CA LEU A 115 -11.05 -12.91 9.22
C LEU A 115 -11.50 -14.35 8.90
N GLY A 116 -11.01 -15.35 9.65
CA GLY A 116 -11.30 -16.77 9.39
C GLY A 116 -10.54 -17.36 8.20
N ILE A 117 -9.54 -16.66 7.69
CA ILE A 117 -8.71 -17.09 6.56
C ILE A 117 -7.43 -17.70 7.13
N VAL A 118 -7.25 -19.00 6.94
CA VAL A 118 -6.02 -19.69 7.34
C VAL A 118 -5.05 -19.68 6.15
N PRO A 119 -3.92 -18.95 6.23
CA PRO A 119 -2.93 -18.98 5.18
C PRO A 119 -2.23 -20.34 5.17
N ASP A 120 -2.06 -20.96 3.99
CA ASP A 120 -1.23 -22.16 3.84
C ASP A 120 0.21 -21.73 3.52
N PRO A 121 1.16 -21.83 4.48
CA PRO A 121 2.53 -21.40 4.26
C PRO A 121 3.25 -22.21 3.18
N ALA A 122 2.83 -23.47 2.96
CA ALA A 122 3.38 -24.33 1.91
C ALA A 122 2.93 -23.91 0.50
N ARG A 123 1.94 -23.00 0.40
CA ARG A 123 1.39 -22.47 -0.85
C ARG A 123 1.59 -20.96 -0.99
N PHE A 124 2.56 -20.39 -0.30
CA PHE A 124 2.97 -19.01 -0.52
C PHE A 124 3.81 -18.92 -1.80
N GLN A 125 3.29 -18.27 -2.84
CA GLN A 125 4.02 -17.99 -4.07
C GLN A 125 3.80 -16.54 -4.50
N ASN A 126 4.89 -15.86 -4.87
CA ASN A 126 4.88 -14.49 -5.42
C ASN A 126 4.11 -13.46 -4.56
N GLY A 127 4.17 -13.55 -3.24
CA GLY A 127 3.50 -12.59 -2.35
C GLY A 127 2.04 -12.94 -2.02
N MET A 128 1.46 -13.97 -2.64
CA MET A 128 0.07 -14.38 -2.39
C MET A 128 -0.01 -15.68 -1.58
N TYR A 129 -0.90 -15.69 -0.59
CA TYR A 129 -1.33 -16.92 0.09
C TYR A 129 -2.47 -17.56 -0.69
N ALA A 130 -2.33 -18.84 -1.06
CA ALA A 130 -3.52 -19.65 -1.27
C ALA A 130 -4.15 -19.93 0.10
N SER A 131 -5.43 -19.63 0.25
CA SER A 131 -6.15 -19.83 1.50
C SER A 131 -7.51 -20.50 1.24
N TYR A 132 -8.08 -21.07 2.30
CA TYR A 132 -9.39 -21.70 2.29
C TYR A 132 -10.21 -21.15 3.46
N LEU A 133 -11.52 -21.00 3.26
CA LEU A 133 -12.45 -20.63 4.32
C LEU A 133 -12.74 -21.86 5.18
N THR A 134 -12.57 -21.75 6.48
CA THR A 134 -13.11 -22.73 7.43
C THR A 134 -14.53 -22.30 7.79
N GLY A 135 -15.51 -23.14 7.46
CA GLY A 135 -16.91 -22.94 7.85
C GLY A 135 -17.17 -23.19 9.33
#